data_AF-A0A951QUV4-F1
#
_entry.id   AF-A0A951QUV4-F1
#
_cell.length_a   1.000
_cell.length_b   1.000
_cell.length_c   1.000
_cell.angle_alpha   90.00
_cell.angle_beta   90.00
_cell.angle_gamma   90.00
#
_symmetry.space_group_name_H-M   'P 1'
#
loop_
_entity.id
_entity.type
_entity.pdbx_description
1 polymer ?
#
loop_
_entity_poly.entity_id
_entity_poly.type
_entity_poly.pdbx_seq_one_letter_code
_entity_poly.pdbx_strand_id
1 'polypeptide(L)' 'MRITVTEQGVLIPKQLLEGVREVEIRSQQGILLVMPIVEGDPILQLGKEPIVDLVEDASIHHDRYLYANP' A
#
# COMPACT_ATOMS: atom_id res chain seq x y z
N MET A 1 26.80 -5.98 -8.10
CA MET A 1 27.64 -5.68 -6.91
C MET A 1 27.77 -6.94 -6.05
N ARG A 2 28.77 -7.02 -5.17
CA ARG A 2 28.92 -8.14 -4.21
C ARG A 2 28.85 -7.56 -2.80
N ILE A 3 27.92 -8.05 -1.98
CA ILE A 3 27.70 -7.60 -0.61
C ILE A 3 27.73 -8.83 0.29
N THR A 4 28.36 -8.69 1.46
CA THR A 4 28.38 -9.73 2.49
C THR A 4 27.05 -9.74 3.24
N VAL A 5 26.50 -10.93 3.47
CA VAL A 5 25.31 -11.11 4.31
C VAL A 5 25.72 -10.98 5.77
N THR A 6 25.03 -10.11 6.52
CA THR A 6 25.23 -9.96 7.97
C THR A 6 24.10 -10.62 8.75
N GLU A 7 24.16 -10.58 10.09
CA GLU A 7 23.07 -11.07 10.95
C GLU A 7 21.74 -10.34 10.70
N GLN A 8 21.79 -9.12 10.17
CA GLN A 8 20.64 -8.29 9.80
C GLN A 8 20.20 -8.52 8.34
N GLY A 9 20.88 -9.39 7.59
CA GLY A 9 20.61 -9.68 6.18
C GLY A 9 21.50 -8.92 5.21
N VAL A 10 20.95 -8.53 4.06
CA VAL A 10 21.66 -7.78 3.01
C VAL A 10 21.13 -6.35 2.96
N LEU A 11 22.01 -5.37 3.06
CA LEU A 11 21.66 -3.96 2.89
C LEU A 11 21.65 -3.60 1.39
N ILE A 12 20.49 -3.19 0.89
CA ILE A 12 20.34 -2.65 -0.48
C ILE A 12 20.54 -1.13 -0.41
N PRO A 13 21.53 -0.56 -1.13
CA PRO A 13 21.73 0.89 -1.16
C PRO A 13 20.48 1.64 -1.62
N LYS A 14 20.13 2.72 -0.91
CA LYS A 14 18.93 3.53 -1.18
C LYS A 14 18.91 4.11 -2.60
N GLN A 15 20.08 4.39 -3.18
CA GLN A 15 20.22 4.89 -4.55
C GLN A 15 19.69 3.90 -5.60
N LEU A 16 19.66 2.59 -5.30
CA LEU A 16 19.07 1.58 -6.18
C LEU A 16 17.54 1.53 -6.10
N LEU A 17 16.95 2.22 -5.13
CA LEU A 17 15.51 2.27 -4.86
C LEU A 17 15.00 3.72 -4.92
N GLU A 18 15.65 4.58 -5.72
CA GLU A 18 15.26 5.98 -5.84
C GLU A 18 13.83 6.11 -6.39
N GLY A 19 13.01 6.95 -5.76
CA GLY A 19 11.60 7.12 -6.11
C GLY A 19 10.68 5.98 -5.65
N VAL A 20 11.21 4.92 -5.03
CA VAL A 20 10.42 3.80 -4.51
C VAL A 20 10.12 4.00 -3.03
N ARG A 21 8.83 4.02 -2.68
CA ARG A 21 8.39 4.15 -1.28
C ARG A 21 8.30 2.82 -0.58
N GLU A 22 7.81 1.80 -1.28
CA GLU A 22 7.57 0.46 -0.75
C GLU A 22 7.94 -0.60 -1.80
N VAL A 23 8.38 -1.76 -1.30
CA VAL A 23 8.78 -2.90 -2.15
C VAL A 23 8.11 -4.18 -1.68
N GLU A 24 7.74 -5.00 -2.64
CA GLU A 24 7.39 -6.39 -2.42
C GLU A 24 8.63 -7.27 -2.63
N ILE A 25 8.89 -8.19 -1.69
CA ILE A 25 10.00 -9.15 -1.79
C ILE A 25 9.44 -10.56 -1.97
N ARG A 26 9.84 -11.23 -3.05
CA ARG A 26 9.45 -12.61 -3.35
C ARG A 26 10.66 -13.52 -3.41
N SER A 27 10.55 -14.71 -2.83
CA SER A 27 11.57 -15.75 -2.93
C SER A 27 11.09 -16.84 -3.89
N GLN A 28 11.83 -17.06 -4.97
CA GLN A 28 11.56 -18.11 -5.95
C GLN A 28 12.86 -18.77 -6.39
N GLN A 29 12.95 -20.10 -6.22
CA GLN A 29 14.03 -20.91 -6.78
C GLN A 29 15.46 -20.43 -6.42
N GLY A 30 15.65 -19.90 -5.21
CA GLY A 30 16.94 -19.36 -4.76
C GLY A 30 17.23 -17.93 -5.23
N ILE A 31 16.26 -17.27 -5.85
CA ILE A 31 16.31 -15.86 -6.26
C ILE A 31 15.37 -15.05 -5.39
N LEU A 32 15.85 -13.91 -4.89
CA LEU A 32 15.03 -12.88 -4.27
C LEU A 32 14.72 -11.80 -5.31
N LEU A 33 13.45 -11.63 -5.65
CA LEU A 33 12.96 -10.50 -6.45
C LEU A 33 12.48 -9.40 -5.51
N VAL A 34 12.98 -8.19 -5.72
CA VAL A 34 12.55 -6.98 -5.03
C VAL A 34 11.90 -6.07 -6.05
N MET A 35 10.60 -5.82 -5.92
CA MET A 35 9.81 -5.07 -6.89
C MET A 35 9.13 -3.89 -6.19
N PRO A 36 9.07 -2.69 -6.81
CA PRO A 36 8.32 -1.59 -6.23
C PRO A 36 6.82 -1.94 -6.20
N ILE A 37 6.14 -1.52 -5.12
CA ILE A 37 4.68 -1.55 -5.08
C ILE A 37 4.19 -0.32 -5.84
N VAL A 38 3.54 -0.56 -6.98
CA VAL A 38 3.03 0.49 -7.87
C VAL A 38 1.58 0.86 -7.53
N GLU A 39 0.86 -0.03 -6.85
CA GLU A 39 -0.49 0.23 -6.40
C GLU A 39 -0.47 1.23 -5.24
N GLY A 40 -1.06 2.40 -5.45
CA GLY A 40 -1.23 3.36 -4.37
C GLY A 40 -2.23 2.82 -3.36
N ASP A 41 -1.91 2.92 -2.07
CA ASP A 41 -2.77 2.53 -0.95
C ASP A 41 -4.25 2.80 -1.26
N PRO A 42 -5.11 1.77 -1.31
CA PRO A 42 -6.53 1.92 -1.63
C PRO A 42 -7.25 2.91 -0.72
N ILE A 43 -6.80 3.06 0.54
CA ILE A 43 -7.32 4.07 1.47
C ILE A 43 -7.04 5.47 0.94
N LEU A 44 -5.85 5.70 0.38
CA LEU A 44 -5.48 6.96 -0.27
C LEU A 44 -6.17 7.18 -1.63
N GLN A 45 -6.88 6.17 -2.15
CA GLN A 45 -7.71 6.28 -3.35
C GLN A 45 -9.19 6.54 -3.04
N LEU A 46 -9.62 6.42 -1.78
CA LEU A 46 -11.02 6.66 -1.39
C LEU A 46 -11.44 8.09 -1.74
N GLY A 47 -12.62 8.23 -2.36
CA GLY A 47 -13.18 9.53 -2.73
C GLY A 47 -12.56 10.18 -3.98
N LYS A 48 -11.58 9.56 -4.66
CA LYS A 48 -11.06 10.07 -5.93
C LYS A 48 -12.05 9.95 -7.08
N GLU A 49 -12.90 8.92 -7.04
CA GLU A 49 -13.98 8.70 -8.01
C GLU A 49 -15.30 8.56 -7.25
N PRO A 50 -15.90 9.66 -6.77
CA PRO A 50 -17.19 9.61 -6.11
C PRO A 50 -18.28 9.29 -7.13
N ILE A 51 -19.21 8.42 -6.76
CA ILE A 51 -20.44 8.23 -7.53
C ILE A 51 -21.41 9.38 -7.26
N VAL A 52 -22.10 9.84 -8.31
CA VAL A 52 -23.23 10.76 -8.16
C VAL A 52 -24.47 9.91 -8.01
N ASP A 53 -25.09 9.97 -6.83
CA ASP A 53 -26.36 9.30 -6.53
C ASP A 53 -27.40 10.35 -6.14
N LEU A 54 -28.66 10.09 -6.45
CA LEU A 54 -29.81 10.92 -6.09
C LEU A 54 -30.24 10.70 -4.63
N VAL A 55 -29.67 9.71 -3.96
CA VAL A 55 -29.96 9.36 -2.57
C VAL A 55 -28.98 10.06 -1.64
N GLU A 56 -29.45 11.12 -0.97
CA GLU A 56 -28.62 11.91 -0.03
C GLU A 56 -28.42 11.22 1.34
N ASP A 57 -29.25 10.21 1.65
CA ASP A 57 -29.40 9.62 2.99
C ASP A 57 -28.10 9.02 3.55
N ALA A 58 -27.31 8.36 2.69
CA ALA A 58 -26.11 7.64 3.10
C ALA A 58 -24.99 8.56 3.64
N SER A 59 -24.91 9.80 3.16
CA SER A 59 -23.93 10.78 3.63
C SER A 59 -24.48 11.65 4.75
N ILE A 60 -25.78 12.00 4.72
CA ILE A 60 -26.40 12.91 5.70
C ILE A 60 -26.57 12.24 7.07
N HIS A 61 -26.94 10.95 7.10
CA HIS A 61 -27.14 10.21 8.35
C HIS A 61 -26.02 9.22 8.65
N HIS A 62 -24.81 9.44 8.13
CA HIS A 62 -23.67 8.53 8.28
C HIS A 62 -23.44 8.07 9.74
N ASP A 63 -23.49 9.02 10.68
CA ASP A 63 -23.31 8.75 12.11
C ASP A 63 -24.38 7.79 12.67
N ARG A 64 -25.61 7.86 12.16
CA ARG A 64 -26.67 6.91 12.56
C ARG A 64 -26.26 5.49 12.17
N TYR A 65 -25.71 5.26 10.99
CA TYR A 65 -25.34 3.91 10.56
C TYR A 65 -24.11 3.36 11.28
N LEU A 66 -23.19 4.23 11.74
CA LEU A 66 -22.02 3.82 12.50
C LEU A 66 -22.29 3.58 13.98
N TYR A 67 -23.21 4.34 14.59
CA TYR A 67 -23.40 4.36 16.04
C TYR A 67 -24.77 3.89 16.53
N ALA A 68 -25.75 3.63 15.65
CA ALA A 68 -27.10 3.24 16.08
C ALA A 68 -27.27 1.77 16.49
N ASN A 69 -26.19 0.97 16.55
CA ASN A 69 -26.24 -0.38 17.12
C ASN A 69 -25.31 -0.47 18.34
N PRO A 70 -25.81 -0.18 19.56
CA PRO A 70 -25.17 -0.58 20.81
C PRO A 70 -25.27 -2.10 21.07
#